data_AF-A0A705SIR3-F1
#
_entry.id   AF-A0A705SIR3-F1
#
_cell.length_a   1.000
_cell.length_b   1.000
_cell.length_c   1.000
_cell.angle_alpha   90.00
_cell.angle_beta   90.00
_cell.angle_gamma   90.00
#
_symmetry.space_group_name_H-M   'P 1'
#
loop_
_entity.id
_entity.type
_entity.pdbx_description
1 polymer ?
#
loop_
_entity_poly.entity_id
_entity_poly.type
_entity_poly.pdbx_seq_one_letter_code
_entity_poly.pdbx_strand_id
1 'polypeptide(L)'
;MFKRCFSPLTLVNQLALIVMLSTAIGVAGMAVSGWLVQGVQGSAHAINKAGSLRMQSYRLLAAVPLDAKDQKLLDEMEQTAFSPELTRAAERDGQQKQLKALQDYWHNELSPGLQHAQNAHAVAEDVTRFVAGLDRLVTSFDHTTELRIERVVLVHRVMAIFMALLLVFTIIWLRVRLLQPWKQLLSMARAVSQRDFTQRANISGRNEMAALGSALNNMSEELAESYAVLEQRVQEKTAGLEHKNQILSFLWQANRRLHSQAPLCERLSPVLNGLQNLTQLHDIELRVYDLEDEDNHQEFTCQSDISCDDKGCHLCPRSALPMINGGTTLKWRLTDSHTQYGILLATLPYGRHLSHDQQQLVDTLVEQLTATLALDRHQERQQQLIVMEERATIARELHDSIAQSLSCMKMQVSCLQMQGDVLPESSRELLSQIRNELNCSWA
;
A
#
# COMPACT_ATOMS: atom_id res chain seq x y z
N MET A 1 -1.31 42.92 1.31
CA MET A 1 0.06 43.10 0.79
C MET A 1 1.19 42.53 1.67
N PHE A 2 0.95 42.07 2.91
CA PHE A 2 2.02 41.50 3.77
C PHE A 2 2.49 40.07 3.44
N LYS A 3 1.91 39.39 2.44
CA LYS A 3 2.33 38.02 2.05
C LYS A 3 3.60 37.95 1.18
N ARG A 4 4.18 39.08 0.75
CA ARG A 4 5.24 39.12 -0.28
C ARG A 4 6.66 39.45 0.21
N CYS A 5 6.91 39.80 1.47
CA CYS A 5 8.25 40.21 1.91
C CYS A 5 9.09 39.11 2.60
N PHE A 6 8.58 37.89 2.84
CA PHE A 6 9.31 36.83 3.57
C PHE A 6 9.64 35.57 2.74
N SER A 7 9.80 35.70 1.43
CA SER A 7 10.04 34.56 0.52
C SER A 7 11.38 34.64 -0.23
N PRO A 8 12.51 34.47 0.48
CA PRO A 8 13.36 33.33 0.15
C PRO A 8 14.11 32.74 1.36
N LEU A 9 13.66 32.99 2.59
CA LEU A 9 14.35 32.44 3.76
C LEU A 9 13.91 31.00 4.00
N THR A 10 14.90 30.10 4.08
CA THR A 10 14.75 28.71 4.53
C THR A 10 13.98 28.66 5.85
N LEU A 11 13.24 27.58 6.09
CA LEU A 11 12.46 27.44 7.32
C LEU A 11 13.39 27.51 8.55
N VAL A 12 14.62 27.01 8.41
CA VAL A 12 15.70 27.12 9.40
C VAL A 12 16.07 28.57 9.69
N ASN A 13 16.29 29.40 8.66
CA ASN A 13 16.65 30.81 8.86
C ASN A 13 15.50 31.60 9.51
N GLN A 14 14.26 31.27 9.19
CA GLN A 14 13.09 31.88 9.84
C GLN A 14 13.06 31.56 11.33
N LEU A 15 13.36 30.32 11.71
CA LEU A 15 13.43 29.89 13.10
C LEU A 15 14.61 30.52 13.85
N ALA A 16 15.78 30.62 13.19
CA ALA A 16 16.95 31.30 13.73
C ALA A 16 16.70 32.78 14.02
N LEU A 17 16.01 33.50 13.11
CA LEU A 17 15.63 34.90 13.31
C LEU A 17 14.70 35.08 14.51
N ILE A 18 13.72 34.19 14.68
CA ILE A 18 12.81 34.20 15.83
C ILE A 18 13.57 34.03 17.15
N VAL A 19 14.49 33.05 17.20
CA VAL A 19 15.31 32.79 18.39
C VAL A 19 16.24 33.97 18.68
N MET A 20 16.91 34.52 17.65
CA MET A 20 17.78 35.69 17.81
C MET A 20 16.99 36.89 18.35
N LEU A 21 15.77 37.13 17.85
CA LEU A 21 14.92 38.22 18.33
C LEU A 21 14.50 38.01 19.79
N SER A 22 14.13 36.78 20.18
CA SER A 22 13.73 36.49 21.57
C SER A 22 14.91 36.65 22.53
N THR A 23 16.11 36.20 22.15
CA THR A 23 17.34 36.39 22.92
C THR A 23 17.68 37.88 23.04
N ALA A 24 17.60 38.65 21.95
CA ALA A 24 17.88 40.08 21.96
C ALA A 24 16.96 40.84 22.91
N ILE A 25 15.66 40.52 22.92
CA ILE A 25 14.68 41.11 23.86
C ILE A 25 15.06 40.77 25.31
N GLY A 26 15.39 39.51 25.59
CA GLY A 26 15.81 39.07 26.92
C GLY A 26 17.05 39.79 27.43
N VAL A 27 18.09 39.87 26.61
CA VAL A 27 19.37 40.54 26.96
C VAL A 27 19.18 42.04 27.14
N ALA A 28 18.44 42.69 26.24
CA ALA A 28 18.14 44.12 26.36
C ALA A 28 17.37 44.42 27.66
N GLY A 29 16.42 43.57 28.02
CA GLY A 29 15.70 43.65 29.29
C GLY A 29 16.59 43.58 30.52
N MET A 30 17.47 42.58 30.56
CA MET A 30 18.43 42.41 31.66
C MET A 30 19.40 43.60 31.74
N ALA A 31 19.88 44.12 30.61
CA ALA A 31 20.77 45.27 30.57
C ALA A 31 20.10 46.55 31.11
N VAL A 32 18.86 46.83 30.71
CA VAL A 32 18.09 47.98 31.21
C VAL A 32 17.82 47.86 32.70
N SER A 33 17.50 46.66 33.18
CA SER A 33 17.30 46.38 34.61
C SER A 33 18.58 46.65 35.42
N GLY A 34 19.72 46.11 34.96
CA GLY A 34 21.01 46.28 35.61
C GLY A 34 21.44 47.75 35.70
N TRP A 35 21.28 48.51 34.62
CA TRP A 35 21.61 49.93 34.60
C TRP A 35 20.76 50.75 35.58
N LEU A 36 19.45 50.49 35.68
CA LEU A 36 18.59 51.25 36.58
C LEU A 36 18.76 50.87 38.06
N VAL A 37 19.04 49.60 38.38
CA VAL A 37 19.25 49.13 39.76
C VAL A 37 20.47 49.77 40.41
N GLN A 38 21.56 49.96 39.66
CA GLN A 38 22.74 50.69 40.16
C GLN A 38 22.41 52.13 40.59
N GLY A 39 21.44 52.76 39.92
CA GLY A 39 20.93 54.09 40.29
C GLY A 39 20.23 54.10 41.65
N VAL A 40 19.44 53.06 41.95
CA VAL A 40 18.66 52.95 43.20
C VAL A 40 19.55 52.74 44.43
N GLN A 41 20.57 51.87 44.34
CA GLN A 41 21.46 51.60 45.48
C GLN A 41 22.18 52.85 46.04
N GLY A 42 22.60 53.76 45.17
CA GLY A 42 23.28 54.98 45.60
C GLY A 42 22.35 55.96 46.32
N SER A 43 21.04 55.89 46.08
CA SER A 43 20.06 56.78 46.71
C SER A 43 19.73 56.31 48.13
N ALA A 44 19.69 54.99 48.37
CA ALA A 44 19.53 54.41 49.72
C ALA A 44 20.67 54.81 50.68
N HIS A 45 21.92 54.83 50.20
CA HIS A 45 23.06 55.28 51.00
C HIS A 45 22.95 56.76 51.37
N ALA A 46 22.48 57.61 50.46
CA ALA A 46 22.27 59.03 50.73
C ALA A 46 21.13 59.28 51.72
N ILE A 47 20.02 58.55 51.61
CA ILE A 47 18.92 58.58 52.59
C ILE A 47 19.44 58.19 53.98
N ASN A 48 20.29 57.16 54.08
CA ASN A 48 20.89 56.75 55.35
C ASN A 48 21.85 57.81 55.93
N LYS A 49 22.65 58.47 55.08
CA LYS A 49 23.52 59.58 55.51
C LYS A 49 22.71 60.77 56.01
N ALA A 50 21.65 61.16 55.30
CA ALA A 50 20.74 62.20 55.76
C ALA A 50 19.98 61.80 57.04
N GLY A 51 19.64 60.52 57.21
CA GLY A 51 19.15 59.97 58.48
C GLY A 51 20.14 60.12 59.63
N SER A 52 21.43 59.87 59.36
CA SER A 52 22.52 60.05 60.33
C SER A 52 22.69 61.52 60.72
N LEU A 53 22.59 62.46 59.76
CA LEU A 53 22.64 63.90 60.03
C LEU A 53 21.50 64.36 60.97
N ARG A 54 20.29 63.82 60.80
CA ARG A 54 19.16 64.12 61.71
C ARG A 54 19.47 63.68 63.15
N MET A 55 19.96 62.45 63.33
CA MET A 55 20.34 61.94 64.65
C MET A 55 21.49 62.75 65.25
N GLN A 56 22.53 63.04 64.48
CA GLN A 56 23.66 63.87 64.91
C GLN A 56 23.21 65.29 65.31
N SER A 57 22.21 65.86 64.64
CA SER A 57 21.71 67.21 64.93
C SER A 57 21.06 67.26 66.32
N TYR A 58 20.22 66.27 66.64
CA TYR A 58 19.62 66.16 67.97
C TYR A 58 20.65 65.76 69.05
N ARG A 59 21.65 64.95 68.70
CA ARG A 59 22.73 64.57 69.63
C ARG A 59 23.58 65.78 70.02
N LEU A 60 23.91 66.64 69.05
CA LEU A 60 24.61 67.91 69.30
C LEU A 60 23.76 68.86 70.15
N LEU A 61 22.45 68.97 69.85
CA LEU A 61 21.53 69.78 70.65
C LEU A 61 21.46 69.33 72.12
N ALA A 62 21.44 68.02 72.35
CA ALA A 62 21.41 67.44 73.70
C ALA A 62 22.75 67.58 74.45
N ALA A 63 23.85 67.83 73.75
CA ALA A 63 25.18 68.03 74.32
C ALA A 63 25.50 69.50 74.64
N VAL A 64 24.61 70.45 74.34
CA VAL A 64 24.81 71.89 74.65
C VAL A 64 24.71 72.13 76.17
N PRO A 65 25.66 72.87 76.79
CA PRO A 65 26.81 73.56 76.18
C PRO A 65 27.95 72.59 75.82
N LEU A 66 28.46 72.71 74.59
CA LEU A 66 29.51 71.83 74.07
C LEU A 66 30.85 72.06 74.78
N ASP A 67 31.54 70.98 75.16
CA ASP A 67 32.90 71.02 75.70
C ASP A 67 33.92 70.49 74.67
N ALA A 68 35.22 70.60 74.96
CA ALA A 68 36.30 70.14 74.09
C ALA A 68 36.19 68.65 73.70
N LYS A 69 35.46 67.84 74.47
CA LYS A 69 35.20 66.42 74.20
C LYS A 69 34.14 66.21 73.10
N ASP A 70 33.26 67.18 72.90
CA ASP A 70 32.17 67.12 71.92
C ASP A 70 32.58 67.63 70.53
N GLN A 71 33.81 68.16 70.40
CA GLN A 71 34.39 68.53 69.11
C GLN A 71 34.36 67.37 68.11
N LYS A 72 34.54 66.14 68.58
CA LYS A 72 34.43 64.93 67.75
C LYS A 72 33.03 64.78 67.11
N LEU A 73 31.97 65.22 67.78
CA LEU A 73 30.60 65.15 67.25
C LEU A 73 30.38 66.15 66.12
N LEU A 74 30.99 67.33 66.22
CA LEU A 74 31.00 68.33 65.15
C LEU A 74 31.78 67.81 63.93
N ASP A 75 32.94 67.19 64.16
CA ASP A 75 33.75 66.60 63.09
C ASP A 75 33.02 65.42 62.40
N GLU A 76 32.33 64.57 63.16
CA GLU A 76 31.50 63.47 62.61
C GLU A 76 30.34 64.02 61.75
N MET A 77 29.71 65.12 62.19
CA MET A 77 28.66 65.80 61.44
C MET A 77 29.20 66.40 60.15
N GLU A 78 30.32 67.12 60.21
CA GLU A 78 30.99 67.71 59.05
C GLU A 78 31.31 66.64 57.99
N GLN A 79 31.94 65.54 58.41
CA GLN A 79 32.26 64.42 57.52
C GLN A 79 31.01 63.80 56.88
N THR A 80 29.90 63.74 57.60
CA THR A 80 28.65 63.17 57.10
C THR A 80 27.96 64.14 56.13
N ALA A 81 27.94 65.45 56.43
CA ALA A 81 27.29 66.48 55.65
C ALA A 81 27.98 66.75 54.31
N PHE A 82 29.31 66.57 54.28
CA PHE A 82 30.15 66.70 53.08
C PHE A 82 30.57 65.34 52.50
N SER A 83 29.84 64.28 52.83
CA SER A 83 30.14 62.95 52.30
C SER A 83 29.99 62.88 50.77
N PRO A 84 30.88 62.14 50.07
CA PRO A 84 30.82 62.02 48.61
C PRO A 84 29.56 61.28 48.16
N GLU A 85 29.00 60.38 48.97
CA GLU A 85 27.75 59.68 48.65
C GLU A 85 26.56 60.63 48.58
N LEU A 86 26.44 61.54 49.56
CA LEU A 86 25.37 62.53 49.61
C LEU A 86 25.49 63.53 48.46
N THR A 87 26.71 63.96 48.17
CA THR A 87 27.01 64.83 47.01
C THR A 87 26.59 64.17 45.71
N ARG A 88 27.09 62.95 45.42
CA ARG A 88 26.76 62.21 44.19
C ARG A 88 25.27 61.90 44.05
N ALA A 89 24.53 61.69 45.14
CA ALA A 89 23.08 61.53 45.09
C ALA A 89 22.38 62.85 44.73
N ALA A 90 22.80 63.96 45.36
CA ALA A 90 22.28 65.28 45.03
C ALA A 90 22.55 65.69 43.58
N GLU A 91 23.70 65.33 42.99
CA GLU A 91 23.96 65.58 41.56
C GLU A 91 23.02 64.76 40.66
N ARG A 92 22.87 63.47 40.95
CA ARG A 92 22.05 62.56 40.14
C ARG A 92 20.57 62.89 40.17
N ASP A 93 20.08 63.39 41.31
CA ASP A 93 18.66 63.68 41.50
C ASP A 93 18.33 65.18 41.35
N GLY A 94 19.32 66.00 40.94
CA GLY A 94 19.15 67.42 40.67
C GLY A 94 18.97 68.28 41.93
N GLN A 95 19.34 67.76 43.11
CA GLN A 95 19.18 68.39 44.43
C GLN A 95 20.43 69.10 44.94
N GLN A 96 21.43 69.35 44.09
CA GLN A 96 22.66 70.06 44.47
C GLN A 96 22.40 71.40 45.16
N LYS A 97 21.41 72.17 44.68
CA LYS A 97 21.05 73.46 45.28
C LYS A 97 20.55 73.30 46.71
N GLN A 98 19.73 72.28 46.97
CA GLN A 98 19.16 72.04 48.29
C GLN A 98 20.19 71.48 49.27
N LEU A 99 21.06 70.56 48.79
CA LEU A 99 22.20 70.08 49.59
C LEU A 99 23.16 71.22 49.94
N LYS A 100 23.50 72.06 48.96
CA LYS A 100 24.39 73.20 49.18
C LYS A 100 23.81 74.20 50.18
N ALA A 101 22.52 74.52 50.08
CA ALA A 101 21.86 75.38 51.05
C ALA A 101 21.90 74.81 52.48
N LEU A 102 21.79 73.49 52.64
CA LEU A 102 21.93 72.82 53.94
C LEU A 102 23.38 72.85 54.45
N GLN A 103 24.35 72.61 53.58
CA GLN A 103 25.78 72.69 53.91
C GLN A 103 26.16 74.12 54.31
N ASP A 104 25.67 75.13 53.59
CA ASP A 104 25.89 76.54 53.87
C ASP A 104 25.24 76.94 55.21
N TYR A 105 24.01 76.48 55.48
CA TYR A 105 23.33 76.72 56.77
C TYR A 105 24.06 76.06 57.94
N TRP A 106 24.55 74.82 57.75
CA TRP A 106 25.34 74.13 58.74
C TRP A 106 26.62 74.90 59.10
N HIS A 107 27.38 75.32 58.09
CA HIS A 107 28.68 75.96 58.29
C HIS A 107 28.57 77.41 58.81
N ASN A 108 27.59 78.18 58.31
CA ASN A 108 27.50 79.61 58.58
C ASN A 108 26.60 79.96 59.77
N GLU A 109 25.60 79.13 60.08
CA GLU A 109 24.59 79.43 61.11
C GLU A 109 24.61 78.40 62.24
N LEU A 110 24.36 77.12 61.93
CA LEU A 110 24.09 76.11 62.95
C LEU A 110 25.34 75.69 63.75
N SER A 111 26.48 75.45 63.09
CA SER A 111 27.72 75.04 63.77
C SER A 111 28.26 76.14 64.70
N PRO A 112 28.42 77.41 64.25
CA PRO A 112 28.77 78.50 65.15
C PRO A 112 27.74 78.71 66.27
N GLY A 113 26.45 78.60 65.98
CA GLY A 113 25.37 78.73 66.96
C GLY A 113 25.46 77.68 68.07
N LEU A 114 25.71 76.42 67.73
CA LEU A 114 25.89 75.32 68.69
C LEU A 114 27.14 75.51 69.57
N GLN A 115 28.24 76.03 69.02
CA GLN A 115 29.48 76.28 69.77
C GLN A 115 29.37 77.44 70.76
N HIS A 116 28.60 78.48 70.44
CA HIS A 116 28.45 79.67 71.30
C HIS A 116 27.28 79.59 72.28
N ALA A 117 26.39 78.60 72.13
CA ALA A 117 25.20 78.49 72.95
C ALA A 117 25.49 77.96 74.36
N GLN A 118 24.96 78.68 75.36
CA GLN A 118 25.02 78.25 76.76
C GLN A 118 23.84 77.36 77.17
N ASN A 119 22.72 77.44 76.45
CA ASN A 119 21.49 76.70 76.72
C ASN A 119 20.96 76.07 75.43
N ALA A 120 20.56 74.79 75.47
CA ALA A 120 20.00 74.08 74.32
C ALA A 120 18.75 74.77 73.72
N HIS A 121 17.96 75.48 74.53
CA HIS A 121 16.77 76.20 74.04
C HIS A 121 17.12 77.32 73.05
N ALA A 122 18.33 77.89 73.11
CA ALA A 122 18.74 78.98 72.23
C ALA A 122 18.96 78.51 70.77
N VAL A 123 19.26 77.23 70.55
CA VAL A 123 19.59 76.65 69.22
C VAL A 123 18.58 75.58 68.80
N ALA A 124 17.60 75.28 69.64
CA ALA A 124 16.58 74.27 69.37
C ALA A 124 15.76 74.59 68.10
N GLU A 125 15.46 75.87 67.85
CA GLU A 125 14.76 76.28 66.64
C GLU A 125 15.64 76.10 65.39
N ASP A 126 16.92 76.46 65.48
CA ASP A 126 17.87 76.34 64.36
C ASP A 126 18.15 74.89 63.98
N VAL A 127 18.26 74.00 64.97
CA VAL A 127 18.34 72.54 64.77
C VAL A 127 17.06 72.02 64.12
N THR A 128 15.89 72.48 64.59
CA THR A 128 14.60 72.09 64.01
C THR A 128 14.49 72.51 62.54
N ARG A 129 14.95 73.73 62.21
CA ARG A 129 14.97 74.25 60.83
C ARG A 129 15.91 73.44 59.93
N PHE A 130 17.09 73.09 60.43
CA PHE A 130 18.05 72.25 59.70
C PHE A 130 17.49 70.83 59.45
N VAL A 131 16.93 70.20 60.48
CA VAL A 131 16.31 68.86 60.37
C VAL A 131 15.14 68.88 59.39
N ALA A 132 14.30 69.91 59.41
CA ALA A 132 13.21 70.06 58.43
C ALA A 132 13.75 70.20 56.99
N GLY A 133 14.90 70.85 56.81
CA GLY A 133 15.59 70.93 55.52
C GLY A 133 16.14 69.57 55.06
N LEU A 134 16.73 68.80 55.98
CA LEU A 134 17.16 67.41 55.74
C LEU A 134 15.98 66.51 55.37
N ASP A 135 14.84 66.63 56.05
CA ASP A 135 13.64 65.86 55.75
C ASP A 135 13.13 66.15 54.33
N ARG A 136 13.09 67.42 53.92
CA ARG A 136 12.74 67.78 52.52
C ARG A 136 13.71 67.19 51.51
N LEU A 137 15.01 67.16 51.81
CA LEU A 137 16.02 66.56 50.95
C LEU A 137 15.80 65.04 50.85
N VAL A 138 15.54 64.36 51.97
CA VAL A 138 15.22 62.92 52.00
C VAL A 138 13.95 62.62 51.21
N THR A 139 12.87 63.39 51.38
CA THR A 139 11.64 63.22 50.60
C THR A 139 11.89 63.36 49.10
N SER A 140 12.78 64.27 48.68
CA SER A 140 13.13 64.43 47.26
C SER A 140 13.89 63.22 46.70
N PHE A 141 14.81 62.63 47.47
CA PHE A 141 15.49 61.38 47.09
C PHE A 141 14.49 60.21 47.02
N ASP A 142 13.63 60.06 48.02
CA ASP A 142 12.65 58.97 48.06
C ASP A 142 11.69 59.02 46.85
N HIS A 143 11.10 60.18 46.58
CA HIS A 143 10.16 60.33 45.45
C HIS A 143 10.81 60.08 44.08
N THR A 144 12.05 60.53 43.87
CA THR A 144 12.77 60.26 42.61
C THR A 144 13.14 58.79 42.47
N THR A 145 13.44 58.09 43.56
CA THR A 145 13.68 56.64 43.53
C THR A 145 12.40 55.85 43.22
N GLU A 146 11.27 56.22 43.80
CA GLU A 146 9.98 55.58 43.56
C GLU A 146 9.57 55.69 42.07
N LEU A 147 9.64 56.88 41.49
CA LEU A 147 9.35 57.10 40.07
C LEU A 147 10.26 56.27 39.14
N ARG A 148 11.54 56.10 39.50
CA ARG A 148 12.45 55.24 38.74
C ARG A 148 12.04 53.78 38.84
N ILE A 149 11.71 53.29 40.03
CA ILE A 149 11.25 51.91 40.26
C ILE A 149 9.96 51.63 39.48
N GLU A 150 8.98 52.53 39.52
CA GLU A 150 7.74 52.39 38.75
C GLU A 150 8.01 52.27 37.24
N ARG A 151 8.91 53.09 36.70
CA ARG A 151 9.33 53.00 35.29
C ARG A 151 9.99 51.67 34.95
N VAL A 152 10.83 51.10 35.83
CA VAL A 152 11.42 49.76 35.63
C VAL A 152 10.32 48.72 35.50
N VAL A 153 9.39 48.73 36.46
CA VAL A 153 8.30 47.77 36.52
C VAL A 153 7.42 47.88 35.27
N LEU A 154 7.12 49.10 34.83
CA LEU A 154 6.37 49.34 33.59
C LEU A 154 7.11 48.78 32.37
N VAL A 155 8.41 49.09 32.20
CA VAL A 155 9.22 48.59 31.07
C VAL A 155 9.27 47.05 31.08
N HIS A 156 9.45 46.42 32.24
CA HIS A 156 9.45 44.96 32.35
C HIS A 156 8.09 44.35 32.03
N ARG A 157 6.99 44.96 32.48
CA ARG A 157 5.62 44.51 32.15
C ARG A 157 5.38 44.57 30.64
N VAL A 158 5.75 45.68 29.99
CA VAL A 158 5.61 45.84 28.54
C VAL A 158 6.45 44.80 27.80
N MET A 159 7.70 44.60 28.22
CA MET A 159 8.58 43.61 27.61
C MET A 159 8.09 42.17 27.81
N ALA A 160 7.53 41.85 28.99
CA ALA A 160 6.92 40.55 29.26
C ALA A 160 5.68 40.31 28.38
N ILE A 161 4.83 41.32 28.18
CA ILE A 161 3.69 41.23 27.25
C ILE A 161 4.19 40.98 25.82
N PHE A 162 5.20 41.73 25.37
CA PHE A 162 5.76 41.55 24.03
C PHE A 162 6.38 40.15 23.85
N MET A 163 7.09 39.65 24.87
CA MET A 163 7.64 38.30 24.89
C MET A 163 6.55 37.22 24.86
N ALA A 164 5.45 37.41 25.61
CA ALA A 164 4.31 36.50 25.58
C ALA A 164 3.62 36.48 24.21
N LEU A 165 3.40 37.65 23.59
CA LEU A 165 2.85 37.76 22.24
C LEU A 165 3.76 37.10 21.20
N LEU A 166 5.07 37.31 21.31
CA LEU A 166 6.05 36.64 20.46
C LEU A 166 5.96 35.12 20.65
N LEU A 167 5.90 34.62 21.89
CA LEU A 167 5.79 33.19 22.17
C LEU A 167 4.52 32.60 21.54
N VAL A 168 3.36 33.22 21.73
CA VAL A 168 2.10 32.78 21.11
C VAL A 168 2.22 32.79 19.57
N PHE A 169 2.78 33.85 18.99
CA PHE A 169 3.05 33.93 17.56
C PHE A 169 3.93 32.78 17.08
N THR A 170 5.03 32.47 17.78
CA THR A 170 5.95 31.38 17.41
C THR A 170 5.28 30.02 17.47
N ILE A 171 4.43 29.75 18.46
CA ILE A 171 3.68 28.50 18.57
C ILE A 171 2.72 28.34 17.39
N ILE A 172 1.94 29.39 17.09
CA ILE A 172 0.98 29.37 15.97
C ILE A 172 1.73 29.18 14.65
N TRP A 173 2.82 29.93 14.46
CA TRP A 173 3.67 29.85 13.28
C TRP A 173 4.26 28.45 13.09
N LEU A 174 4.81 27.85 14.15
CA LEU A 174 5.39 26.50 14.12
C LEU A 174 4.33 25.43 13.81
N ARG A 175 3.12 25.57 14.38
CA ARG A 175 2.01 24.66 14.08
C ARG A 175 1.61 24.70 12.60
N VAL A 176 1.44 25.89 12.04
CA VAL A 176 0.96 26.05 10.66
C VAL A 176 2.05 25.72 9.65
N ARG A 177 3.28 26.17 9.89
CA ARG A 177 4.35 26.14 8.88
C ARG A 177 5.26 24.90 8.97
N LEU A 178 5.29 24.22 10.12
CA LEU A 178 6.13 23.04 10.33
C LEU A 178 5.29 21.81 10.69
N LEU A 179 4.46 21.86 11.74
CA LEU A 179 3.76 20.68 12.25
C LEU A 179 2.69 20.14 11.29
N GLN A 180 1.86 21.01 10.69
CA GLN A 180 0.81 20.60 9.76
C GLN A 180 1.38 19.94 8.48
N PRO A 181 2.32 20.58 7.74
CA PRO A 181 2.97 19.95 6.59
C PRO A 181 3.67 18.64 6.94
N TRP A 182 4.35 18.58 8.10
CA TRP A 182 5.00 17.36 8.56
C TRP A 182 4.02 16.19 8.75
N LYS A 183 2.87 16.45 9.37
CA LYS A 183 1.82 15.44 9.54
C LYS A 183 1.27 14.96 8.19
N GLN A 184 1.09 15.85 7.21
CA GLN A 184 0.62 15.49 5.87
C GLN A 184 1.62 14.59 5.13
N LEU A 185 2.92 14.92 5.21
CA LEU A 185 3.97 14.08 4.61
C LEU A 185 4.01 12.70 5.27
N LEU A 186 3.89 12.64 6.60
CA LEU A 186 3.90 11.38 7.32
C LEU A 186 2.66 10.51 7.01
N SER A 187 1.48 11.12 6.89
CA SER A 187 0.27 10.38 6.47
C SER A 187 0.39 9.88 5.04
N MET A 188 0.95 10.69 4.13
CA MET A 188 1.18 10.28 2.75
C MET A 188 2.18 9.12 2.65
N ALA A 189 3.30 9.20 3.37
CA ALA A 189 4.28 8.12 3.40
C ALA A 189 3.68 6.80 3.93
N ARG A 190 2.81 6.87 4.95
CA ARG A 190 2.06 5.70 5.44
C ARG A 190 1.08 5.17 4.40
N ALA A 191 0.34 6.03 3.70
CA ALA A 191 -0.59 5.63 2.65
C ALA A 191 0.14 4.91 1.50
N VAL A 192 1.25 5.48 1.03
CA VAL A 192 2.13 4.87 0.01
C VAL A 192 2.63 3.49 0.47
N SER A 193 3.01 3.33 1.75
CA SER A 193 3.43 2.03 2.29
C SER A 193 2.31 0.97 2.29
N GLN A 194 1.05 1.41 2.34
CA GLN A 194 -0.15 0.57 2.27
C GLN A 194 -0.67 0.40 0.83
N ARG A 195 0.11 0.81 -0.18
CA ARG A 195 -0.24 0.81 -1.62
C ARG A 195 -1.39 1.74 -1.99
N ASP A 196 -1.72 2.71 -1.14
CA ASP A 196 -2.61 3.80 -1.49
C ASP A 196 -1.80 4.96 -2.08
N PHE A 197 -1.74 5.02 -3.40
CA PHE A 197 -1.07 6.07 -4.16
C PHE A 197 -2.01 7.23 -4.55
N THR A 198 -3.22 7.32 -3.99
CA THR A 198 -4.18 8.39 -4.33
C THR A 198 -3.95 9.66 -3.50
N GLN A 199 -3.36 9.51 -2.31
CA GLN A 199 -3.08 10.62 -1.40
C GLN A 199 -2.03 11.57 -1.98
N ARG A 200 -2.19 12.87 -1.73
CA ARG A 200 -1.26 13.92 -2.16
C ARG A 200 -0.97 14.91 -1.04
N ALA A 201 0.29 15.29 -0.89
CA ALA A 201 0.70 16.34 0.03
C ALA A 201 0.57 17.72 -0.66
N ASN A 202 -0.48 18.47 -0.33
CA ASN A 202 -0.70 19.81 -0.89
C ASN A 202 -0.10 20.90 0.03
N ILE A 203 1.23 21.01 0.01
CA ILE A 203 1.96 21.96 0.84
C ILE A 203 2.29 23.21 0.00
N SER A 204 1.57 24.29 0.28
CA SER A 204 1.81 25.58 -0.38
C SER A 204 3.05 26.29 0.17
N GLY A 205 3.96 26.73 -0.70
CA GLY A 205 5.11 27.53 -0.32
C GLY A 205 6.32 27.30 -1.21
N ARG A 206 7.40 28.04 -0.94
CA ARG A 206 8.74 27.83 -1.55
C ARG A 206 9.76 27.46 -0.48
N ASN A 207 9.36 26.64 0.48
CA ASN A 207 10.23 26.16 1.55
C ASN A 207 10.55 24.67 1.35
N GLU A 208 11.40 24.15 2.21
CA GLU A 208 11.89 22.77 2.19
C GLU A 208 10.75 21.75 2.29
N MET A 209 9.71 22.06 3.07
CA MET A 209 8.53 21.20 3.21
C MET A 209 7.72 21.10 1.92
N ALA A 210 7.57 22.21 1.19
CA ALA A 210 6.91 22.20 -0.12
C ALA A 210 7.72 21.43 -1.17
N ALA A 211 9.05 21.60 -1.17
CA ALA A 211 9.94 20.85 -2.05
C ALA A 211 9.87 19.34 -1.77
N LEU A 212 9.91 18.94 -0.50
CA LEU A 212 9.78 17.54 -0.09
C LEU A 212 8.40 16.97 -0.43
N GLY A 213 7.33 17.74 -0.25
CA GLY A 213 5.98 17.34 -0.65
C GLY A 213 5.84 17.12 -2.16
N SER A 214 6.43 18.00 -2.97
CA SER A 214 6.46 17.84 -4.42
C SER A 214 7.24 16.58 -4.84
N ALA A 215 8.41 16.34 -4.23
CA ALA A 215 9.20 15.15 -4.54
C ALA A 215 8.45 13.85 -4.17
N LEU A 216 7.79 13.83 -3.01
CA LEU A 216 7.00 12.69 -2.57
C LEU A 216 5.79 12.44 -3.47
N ASN A 217 5.12 13.51 -3.92
CA ASN A 217 4.01 13.42 -4.87
C ASN A 217 4.46 12.80 -6.20
N ASN A 218 5.57 13.27 -6.77
CA ASN A 218 6.10 12.73 -8.02
C ASN A 218 6.47 11.25 -7.89
N MET A 219 7.16 10.87 -6.81
CA MET A 219 7.50 9.46 -6.54
C MET A 219 6.24 8.59 -6.41
N SER A 220 5.20 9.09 -5.71
CA SER A 220 3.93 8.35 -5.58
C SER A 220 3.20 8.21 -6.91
N GLU A 221 3.35 9.17 -7.82
CA GLU A 221 2.75 9.13 -9.16
C GLU A 221 3.46 8.11 -10.06
N GLU A 222 4.79 8.11 -10.09
CA GLU A 222 5.59 7.12 -10.81
C GLU A 222 5.31 5.69 -10.30
N LEU A 223 5.18 5.50 -8.98
CA LEU A 223 4.82 4.20 -8.40
C LEU A 223 3.41 3.77 -8.83
N ALA A 224 2.43 4.68 -8.83
CA ALA A 224 1.07 4.37 -9.26
C ALA A 224 1.04 3.91 -10.73
N GLU A 225 1.77 4.61 -11.61
CA GLU A 225 1.88 4.26 -13.02
C GLU A 225 2.56 2.90 -13.21
N SER A 226 3.69 2.66 -12.53
CA SER A 226 4.38 1.37 -12.60
C SER A 226 3.50 0.21 -12.12
N TYR A 227 2.72 0.41 -11.06
CA TYR A 227 1.79 -0.62 -10.57
C TYR A 227 0.64 -0.86 -11.55
N ALA A 228 0.10 0.18 -12.18
CA ALA A 228 -0.95 0.04 -13.20
C ALA A 228 -0.47 -0.77 -14.42
N VAL A 229 0.74 -0.51 -14.89
CA VAL A 229 1.35 -1.26 -16.00
C VAL A 229 1.59 -2.72 -15.61
N LEU A 230 2.03 -2.98 -14.37
CA LEU A 230 2.23 -4.34 -13.88
C LEU A 230 0.89 -5.10 -13.77
N GLU A 231 -0.14 -4.46 -13.23
CA GLU A 231 -1.48 -5.03 -13.11
C GLU A 231 -2.05 -5.40 -14.49
N GLN A 232 -1.90 -4.50 -15.48
CA GLN A 232 -2.28 -4.79 -16.86
C GLN A 232 -1.54 -6.03 -17.41
N ARG A 233 -0.22 -6.10 -17.21
CA ARG A 233 0.58 -7.25 -17.66
C ARG A 233 0.18 -8.55 -16.95
N VAL A 234 -0.18 -8.48 -15.66
CA VAL A 234 -0.69 -9.63 -14.90
C VAL A 234 -2.03 -10.09 -15.48
N GLN A 235 -2.95 -9.18 -15.76
CA GLN A 235 -4.24 -9.51 -16.38
C GLN A 235 -4.06 -10.13 -17.76
N GLU A 236 -3.23 -9.54 -18.63
CA GLU A 236 -2.92 -10.09 -19.97
C GLU A 236 -2.33 -11.50 -19.87
N LYS A 237 -1.38 -11.72 -18.96
CA LYS A 237 -0.77 -13.05 -18.76
C LYS A 237 -1.77 -14.05 -18.17
N THR A 238 -2.62 -13.62 -17.24
CA THR A 238 -3.62 -14.48 -16.59
C THR A 238 -4.68 -14.92 -17.61
N ALA A 239 -5.19 -14.00 -18.43
CA ALA A 239 -6.13 -14.31 -19.51
C ALA A 239 -5.50 -15.27 -20.54
N GLY A 240 -4.25 -15.07 -20.92
CA GLY A 240 -3.53 -15.98 -21.82
C GLY A 240 -3.33 -17.38 -21.20
N LEU A 241 -3.08 -17.47 -19.91
CA LEU A 241 -2.87 -18.73 -19.20
C LEU A 241 -4.18 -19.51 -19.02
N GLU A 242 -5.27 -18.81 -18.75
CA GLU A 242 -6.61 -19.39 -18.66
C GLU A 242 -7.06 -19.97 -20.00
N HIS A 243 -6.84 -19.26 -21.11
CA HIS A 243 -7.12 -19.76 -22.46
C HIS A 243 -6.35 -21.07 -22.77
N LYS A 244 -5.05 -21.12 -22.45
CA LYS A 244 -4.25 -22.33 -22.63
C LYS A 244 -4.71 -23.49 -21.75
N ASN A 245 -5.12 -23.20 -20.52
CA ASN A 245 -5.64 -24.20 -19.60
C ASN A 245 -6.96 -24.81 -20.12
N GLN A 246 -7.85 -24.00 -20.72
CA GLN A 246 -9.07 -24.47 -21.37
C GLN A 246 -8.78 -25.43 -22.53
N ILE A 247 -7.83 -25.08 -23.40
CA ILE A 247 -7.38 -25.94 -24.52
C ILE A 247 -6.86 -27.28 -24.00
N LEU A 248 -5.95 -27.27 -23.02
CA LEU A 248 -5.39 -28.48 -22.43
C LEU A 248 -6.45 -29.35 -21.75
N SER A 249 -7.36 -28.73 -21.00
CA SER A 249 -8.47 -29.43 -20.33
C SER A 249 -9.38 -30.11 -21.34
N PHE A 250 -9.68 -29.44 -22.46
CA PHE A 250 -10.45 -30.03 -23.55
C PHE A 250 -9.73 -31.20 -24.22
N LEU A 251 -8.45 -31.06 -24.57
CA LEU A 251 -7.67 -32.15 -25.18
C LEU A 251 -7.63 -33.38 -24.28
N TRP A 252 -7.49 -33.20 -22.97
CA TRP A 252 -7.51 -34.30 -22.02
C TRP A 252 -8.89 -34.97 -21.93
N GLN A 253 -9.97 -34.18 -21.86
CA GLN A 253 -11.34 -34.71 -21.84
C GLN A 253 -11.69 -35.43 -23.14
N ALA A 254 -11.28 -34.88 -24.29
CA ALA A 254 -11.46 -35.49 -25.60
C ALA A 254 -10.74 -36.83 -25.68
N ASN A 255 -9.44 -36.87 -25.33
CA ASN A 255 -8.65 -38.10 -25.33
C ASN A 255 -9.30 -39.19 -24.46
N ARG A 256 -9.69 -38.86 -23.22
CA ARG A 256 -10.32 -39.82 -22.31
C ARG A 256 -11.65 -40.37 -22.86
N ARG A 257 -12.42 -39.54 -23.56
CA ARG A 257 -13.71 -39.94 -24.14
C ARG A 257 -13.54 -40.80 -25.38
N LEU A 258 -12.60 -40.46 -26.26
CA LEU A 258 -12.31 -41.20 -27.48
C LEU A 258 -11.85 -42.65 -27.21
N HIS A 259 -11.15 -42.88 -26.10
CA HIS A 259 -10.70 -44.23 -25.69
C HIS A 259 -11.71 -44.99 -24.79
N SER A 260 -12.92 -44.47 -24.60
CA SER A 260 -13.95 -45.18 -23.82
C SER A 260 -14.56 -46.35 -24.61
N GLN A 261 -15.21 -47.30 -23.91
CA GLN A 261 -15.89 -48.44 -24.55
C GLN A 261 -17.27 -48.10 -25.16
N ALA A 262 -17.65 -46.81 -25.17
CA ALA A 262 -18.93 -46.38 -25.71
C ALA A 262 -18.96 -46.49 -27.25
N PRO A 263 -20.15 -46.60 -27.88
CA PRO A 263 -20.28 -46.57 -29.33
C PRO A 263 -19.61 -45.33 -29.95
N LEU A 264 -19.09 -45.48 -31.17
CA LEU A 264 -18.29 -44.44 -31.85
C LEU A 264 -19.01 -43.08 -31.89
N CYS A 265 -20.32 -43.05 -32.13
CA CYS A 265 -21.09 -41.79 -32.15
C CYS A 265 -21.10 -41.05 -30.79
N GLU A 266 -21.25 -41.77 -29.67
CA GLU A 266 -21.30 -41.18 -28.33
C GLU A 266 -19.95 -40.61 -27.87
N ARG A 267 -18.86 -41.12 -28.47
CA ARG A 267 -17.50 -40.65 -28.25
C ARG A 267 -17.23 -39.40 -29.08
N LEU A 268 -17.55 -39.42 -30.37
CA LEU A 268 -17.17 -38.39 -31.34
C LEU A 268 -18.00 -37.11 -31.21
N SER A 269 -19.34 -37.21 -31.08
CA SER A 269 -20.22 -36.04 -31.13
C SER A 269 -19.87 -34.94 -30.09
N PRO A 270 -19.66 -35.27 -28.79
CA PRO A 270 -19.32 -34.26 -27.78
C PRO A 270 -17.93 -33.63 -27.99
N VAL A 271 -17.00 -34.38 -28.60
CA VAL A 271 -15.65 -33.90 -28.91
C VAL A 271 -15.69 -32.90 -30.05
N LEU A 272 -16.46 -33.19 -31.11
CA LEU A 272 -16.64 -32.27 -32.24
C LEU A 272 -17.37 -30.98 -31.81
N ASN A 273 -18.38 -31.10 -30.94
CA ASN A 273 -19.06 -29.92 -30.37
C ASN A 273 -18.12 -29.09 -29.46
N GLY A 274 -17.32 -29.74 -28.61
CA GLY A 274 -16.31 -29.03 -27.81
C GLY A 274 -15.26 -28.31 -28.66
N LEU A 275 -14.86 -28.89 -29.80
CA LEU A 275 -13.96 -28.25 -30.77
C LEU A 275 -14.58 -26.98 -31.36
N GLN A 276 -15.86 -27.02 -31.73
CA GLN A 276 -16.59 -25.85 -32.23
C GLN A 276 -16.67 -24.71 -31.20
N ASN A 277 -16.80 -25.03 -29.90
CA ASN A 277 -16.87 -23.99 -28.86
C ASN A 277 -15.53 -23.31 -28.57
N LEU A 278 -14.40 -24.00 -28.78
CA LEU A 278 -13.05 -23.48 -28.53
C LEU A 278 -12.37 -22.91 -29.77
N THR A 279 -12.89 -23.22 -30.95
CA THR A 279 -12.41 -22.71 -32.23
C THR A 279 -13.44 -21.80 -32.88
N GLN A 280 -13.07 -21.17 -33.99
CA GLN A 280 -14.01 -20.40 -34.82
C GLN A 280 -14.57 -21.24 -35.98
N LEU A 281 -14.38 -22.56 -35.91
CA LEU A 281 -14.84 -23.51 -36.92
C LEU A 281 -16.34 -23.75 -36.78
N HIS A 282 -17.01 -23.81 -37.91
CA HIS A 282 -18.44 -24.14 -38.00
C HIS A 282 -18.62 -25.32 -38.95
N ASP A 283 -19.80 -25.95 -38.92
CA ASP A 283 -20.15 -27.06 -39.81
C ASP A 283 -19.07 -28.16 -39.83
N ILE A 284 -18.69 -28.60 -38.63
CA ILE A 284 -17.71 -29.67 -38.46
C ILE A 284 -18.37 -31.00 -38.85
N GLU A 285 -17.78 -31.66 -39.85
CA GLU A 285 -18.25 -32.91 -40.44
C GLU A 285 -17.09 -33.92 -40.47
N LEU A 286 -17.33 -35.11 -39.94
CA LEU A 286 -16.37 -36.19 -39.88
C LEU A 286 -16.89 -37.38 -40.69
N ARG A 287 -16.20 -37.74 -41.78
CA ARG A 287 -16.52 -38.95 -42.55
C ARG A 287 -15.53 -40.05 -42.23
N VAL A 288 -16.02 -41.22 -41.86
CA VAL A 288 -15.23 -42.42 -41.53
C VAL A 288 -15.47 -43.48 -42.62
N TYR A 289 -14.41 -44.03 -43.20
CA TYR A 289 -14.50 -44.99 -44.30
C TYR A 289 -14.52 -46.45 -43.81
N ASP A 290 -15.40 -47.29 -44.36
CA ASP A 290 -15.56 -48.70 -43.93
C ASP A 290 -14.49 -49.62 -44.58
N LEU A 291 -14.14 -49.45 -45.86
CA LEU A 291 -13.20 -50.33 -46.59
C LEU A 291 -12.30 -49.61 -47.62
N GLU A 292 -11.71 -48.47 -47.26
CA GLU A 292 -10.94 -47.60 -48.19
C GLU A 292 -11.76 -47.10 -49.41
N ASP A 293 -13.05 -47.39 -49.41
CA ASP A 293 -14.01 -47.00 -50.43
C ASP A 293 -14.62 -45.66 -50.05
N GLU A 294 -14.38 -44.62 -50.87
CA GLU A 294 -14.93 -43.28 -50.63
C GLU A 294 -16.46 -43.26 -50.72
N ASP A 295 -17.06 -44.22 -51.46
CA ASP A 295 -18.50 -44.31 -51.66
C ASP A 295 -19.22 -44.93 -50.44
N ASN A 296 -18.53 -45.73 -49.62
CA ASN A 296 -19.06 -46.36 -48.41
C ASN A 296 -18.47 -45.76 -47.14
N HIS A 297 -19.04 -44.63 -46.70
CA HIS A 297 -18.61 -43.91 -45.50
C HIS A 297 -19.72 -43.73 -44.46
N GLN A 298 -19.34 -43.77 -43.19
CA GLN A 298 -20.15 -43.32 -42.07
C GLN A 298 -19.89 -41.84 -41.80
N GLU A 299 -20.89 -41.01 -42.07
CA GLU A 299 -20.84 -39.60 -41.73
C GLU A 299 -21.27 -39.36 -40.26
N PHE A 300 -20.48 -38.54 -39.56
CA PHE A 300 -20.72 -38.02 -38.22
C PHE A 300 -20.69 -36.50 -38.30
N THR A 301 -21.84 -35.86 -38.11
CA THR A 301 -21.95 -34.41 -38.15
C THR A 301 -22.26 -33.85 -36.77
N CYS A 302 -21.91 -32.58 -36.54
CA CYS A 302 -22.39 -31.84 -35.37
C CYS A 302 -23.85 -31.40 -35.47
N GLN A 303 -24.54 -31.71 -36.57
CA GLN A 303 -25.92 -31.29 -36.84
C GLN A 303 -26.87 -32.48 -36.69
N SER A 304 -28.04 -32.28 -36.06
CA SER A 304 -29.09 -33.28 -36.09
C SER A 304 -29.70 -33.36 -37.48
N ASP A 305 -29.35 -34.39 -38.24
CA ASP A 305 -30.09 -34.76 -39.44
C ASP A 305 -30.85 -36.07 -39.22
N ILE A 306 -31.81 -36.39 -40.09
CA ILE A 306 -32.69 -37.58 -39.99
C ILE A 306 -31.88 -38.90 -39.85
N SER A 307 -30.62 -38.92 -40.32
CA SER A 307 -29.68 -40.04 -40.21
C SER A 307 -29.13 -40.29 -38.80
N CYS A 308 -29.10 -39.28 -37.91
CA CYS A 308 -28.54 -39.45 -36.55
C CYS A 308 -29.45 -40.33 -35.66
N ASP A 309 -30.78 -40.24 -35.82
CA ASP A 309 -31.74 -41.08 -35.09
C ASP A 309 -31.70 -42.55 -35.57
N ASP A 310 -31.44 -42.79 -36.87
CA ASP A 310 -31.37 -44.15 -37.47
C ASP A 310 -30.12 -44.93 -37.00
N LYS A 311 -29.05 -44.22 -36.63
CA LYS A 311 -27.84 -44.80 -36.01
C LYS A 311 -27.94 -44.93 -34.48
N GLY A 312 -29.10 -44.62 -33.89
CA GLY A 312 -29.35 -44.73 -32.44
C GLY A 312 -28.61 -43.70 -31.59
N CYS A 313 -28.17 -42.57 -32.17
CA CYS A 313 -27.31 -41.61 -31.49
C CYS A 313 -28.12 -40.48 -30.85
N HIS A 314 -28.41 -40.59 -29.56
CA HIS A 314 -29.25 -39.60 -28.84
C HIS A 314 -28.52 -38.32 -28.40
N LEU A 315 -27.22 -38.18 -28.71
CA LEU A 315 -26.35 -37.09 -28.24
C LEU A 315 -26.10 -35.99 -29.29
N CYS A 316 -26.70 -36.08 -30.48
CA CYS A 316 -26.63 -35.02 -31.50
C CYS A 316 -27.39 -33.75 -31.03
N PRO A 317 -26.82 -32.54 -31.20
CA PRO A 317 -27.54 -31.29 -30.92
C PRO A 317 -28.76 -31.16 -31.85
N ARG A 318 -29.97 -31.08 -31.30
CA ARG A 318 -31.25 -30.97 -32.06
C ARG A 318 -31.55 -29.55 -32.59
N SER A 319 -30.68 -28.59 -32.27
CA SER A 319 -30.81 -27.21 -32.71
C SER A 319 -29.94 -26.99 -33.93
N ALA A 320 -30.56 -26.70 -35.07
CA ALA A 320 -29.84 -26.23 -36.26
C ALA A 320 -29.10 -24.94 -35.91
N LEU A 321 -27.78 -24.97 -35.98
CA LEU A 321 -26.97 -23.75 -35.98
C LEU A 321 -27.32 -22.96 -37.25
N PRO A 322 -27.37 -21.62 -37.19
CA PRO A 322 -27.63 -20.82 -38.37
C PRO A 322 -26.55 -21.09 -39.42
N MET A 323 -26.94 -21.58 -40.61
CA MET A 323 -26.04 -21.73 -41.75
C MET A 323 -25.41 -20.38 -42.04
N ILE A 324 -24.09 -20.28 -41.90
CA ILE A 324 -23.35 -19.09 -42.28
C ILE A 324 -23.07 -19.20 -43.79
N ASN A 325 -23.69 -18.33 -44.58
CA ASN A 325 -23.43 -18.23 -46.01
C ASN A 325 -22.01 -17.70 -46.25
N GLY A 326 -21.05 -18.61 -46.42
CA GLY A 326 -19.71 -18.30 -46.92
C GLY A 326 -18.59 -18.49 -45.91
N GLY A 327 -17.57 -19.24 -46.35
CA GLY A 327 -16.32 -19.49 -45.64
C GLY A 327 -15.38 -20.34 -46.49
N THR A 328 -14.16 -20.55 -45.99
CA THR A 328 -13.21 -21.50 -46.59
C THR A 328 -13.36 -22.83 -45.87
N THR A 329 -13.68 -23.89 -46.61
CA THR A 329 -13.69 -25.25 -46.06
C THR A 329 -12.26 -25.73 -45.86
N LEU A 330 -11.92 -26.02 -44.62
CA LEU A 330 -10.68 -26.67 -44.22
C LEU A 330 -10.89 -28.19 -44.20
N LYS A 331 -9.87 -28.92 -44.65
CA LYS A 331 -9.88 -30.37 -44.82
C LYS A 331 -8.66 -30.96 -44.11
N TRP A 332 -8.91 -31.82 -43.13
CA TRP A 332 -7.89 -32.64 -42.47
C TRP A 332 -8.11 -34.10 -42.82
N ARG A 333 -7.06 -34.78 -43.27
CA ARG A 333 -7.11 -36.21 -43.60
C ARG A 333 -6.78 -37.02 -42.36
N LEU A 334 -7.60 -38.03 -42.05
CA LEU A 334 -7.39 -38.98 -40.97
C LEU A 334 -6.73 -40.22 -41.57
N THR A 335 -5.42 -40.17 -41.72
CA THR A 335 -4.62 -41.21 -42.40
C THR A 335 -3.48 -41.66 -41.51
N ASP A 336 -3.26 -42.96 -41.43
CA ASP A 336 -1.99 -43.54 -40.97
C ASP A 336 -1.16 -43.97 -42.20
N SER A 337 0.09 -44.38 -41.97
CA SER A 337 1.06 -44.92 -42.94
C SER A 337 0.49 -45.93 -43.94
N HIS A 338 -0.59 -46.64 -43.61
CA HIS A 338 -1.13 -47.74 -44.40
C HIS A 338 -2.61 -47.64 -44.76
N THR A 339 -3.40 -46.77 -44.13
CA THR A 339 -4.86 -46.74 -44.32
C THR A 339 -5.43 -45.33 -44.17
N GLN A 340 -6.38 -44.96 -45.04
CA GLN A 340 -7.20 -43.76 -44.90
C GLN A 340 -8.47 -44.10 -44.12
N TYR A 341 -8.56 -43.61 -42.88
CA TYR A 341 -9.72 -43.85 -42.01
C TYR A 341 -10.85 -42.88 -42.26
N GLY A 342 -10.54 -41.67 -42.74
CA GLY A 342 -11.55 -40.63 -42.85
C GLY A 342 -11.03 -39.26 -43.25
N ILE A 343 -11.94 -38.31 -43.15
CA ILE A 343 -11.69 -36.89 -43.38
C ILE A 343 -12.50 -36.07 -42.39
N LEU A 344 -11.86 -35.05 -41.80
CA LEU A 344 -12.53 -34.01 -41.04
C LEU A 344 -12.64 -32.77 -41.91
N LEU A 345 -13.86 -32.27 -42.07
CA LEU A 345 -14.20 -31.06 -42.79
C LEU A 345 -14.72 -30.04 -41.78
N ALA A 346 -14.32 -28.78 -41.91
CA ALA A 346 -14.92 -27.69 -41.16
C ALA A 346 -14.87 -26.40 -41.96
N THR A 347 -15.86 -25.53 -41.76
CA THR A 347 -15.94 -24.24 -42.44
C THR A 347 -15.39 -23.13 -41.56
N LEU A 348 -14.42 -22.37 -42.08
CA LEU A 348 -13.91 -21.18 -41.44
C LEU A 348 -14.56 -19.92 -42.06
N PRO A 349 -15.24 -19.06 -41.29
CA PRO A 349 -15.85 -17.84 -41.81
C PRO A 349 -14.84 -16.90 -42.48
N TYR A 350 -15.25 -16.18 -43.53
CA TYR A 350 -14.37 -15.26 -44.26
C TYR A 350 -13.75 -14.18 -43.34
N GLY A 351 -12.47 -13.89 -43.56
CA GLY A 351 -11.72 -12.88 -42.80
C GLY A 351 -11.24 -13.33 -41.41
N ARG A 352 -11.49 -14.58 -41.04
CA ARG A 352 -10.99 -15.19 -39.80
C ARG A 352 -9.86 -16.17 -40.07
N HIS A 353 -9.03 -16.39 -39.06
CA HIS A 353 -7.82 -17.21 -39.11
C HIS A 353 -7.77 -17.99 -37.79
N LEU A 354 -7.32 -19.24 -37.83
CA LEU A 354 -7.05 -19.98 -36.60
C LEU A 354 -5.75 -19.43 -35.97
N SER A 355 -5.76 -19.24 -34.65
CA SER A 355 -4.51 -18.95 -33.93
C SER A 355 -3.57 -20.16 -33.96
N HIS A 356 -2.27 -19.95 -33.75
CA HIS A 356 -1.30 -21.05 -33.66
C HIS A 356 -1.75 -22.12 -32.63
N ASP A 357 -2.24 -21.69 -31.47
CA ASP A 357 -2.73 -22.58 -30.41
C ASP A 357 -3.99 -23.36 -30.86
N GLN A 358 -4.89 -22.74 -31.63
CA GLN A 358 -6.06 -23.42 -32.20
C GLN A 358 -5.70 -24.38 -33.34
N GLN A 359 -4.71 -24.06 -34.16
CA GLN A 359 -4.19 -24.98 -35.18
C GLN A 359 -3.60 -26.22 -34.50
N GLN A 360 -2.73 -26.03 -33.51
CA GLN A 360 -2.14 -27.13 -32.74
C GLN A 360 -3.21 -27.98 -32.02
N LEU A 361 -4.26 -27.35 -31.49
CA LEU A 361 -5.42 -28.05 -30.91
C LEU A 361 -6.07 -28.97 -31.95
N VAL A 362 -6.39 -28.45 -33.13
CA VAL A 362 -7.04 -29.23 -34.20
C VAL A 362 -6.14 -30.35 -34.67
N ASP A 363 -4.85 -30.09 -34.91
CA ASP A 363 -3.89 -31.10 -35.36
C ASP A 363 -3.76 -32.24 -34.34
N THR A 364 -3.61 -31.91 -33.06
CA THR A 364 -3.55 -32.91 -31.97
C THR A 364 -4.85 -33.72 -31.90
N LEU A 365 -6.00 -33.08 -32.10
CA LEU A 365 -7.28 -33.76 -32.08
C LEU A 365 -7.45 -34.70 -33.28
N VAL A 366 -7.04 -34.27 -34.48
CA VAL A 366 -7.04 -35.08 -35.72
C VAL A 366 -6.14 -36.30 -35.54
N GLU A 367 -4.96 -36.16 -34.92
CA GLU A 367 -4.10 -37.29 -34.56
C GLU A 367 -4.80 -38.27 -33.59
N GLN A 368 -5.44 -37.76 -32.53
CA GLN A 368 -6.17 -38.59 -31.57
C GLN A 368 -7.36 -39.31 -32.22
N LEU A 369 -8.10 -38.63 -33.09
CA LEU A 369 -9.20 -39.22 -33.85
C LEU A 369 -8.69 -40.33 -34.77
N THR A 370 -7.60 -40.08 -35.50
CA THR A 370 -6.96 -41.08 -36.38
C THR A 370 -6.55 -42.32 -35.59
N ALA A 371 -5.87 -42.13 -34.45
CA ALA A 371 -5.45 -43.23 -33.59
C ALA A 371 -6.64 -44.03 -33.03
N THR A 372 -7.73 -43.34 -32.66
CA THR A 372 -8.94 -43.99 -32.15
C THR A 372 -9.61 -44.85 -33.24
N LEU A 373 -9.75 -44.32 -34.45
CA LEU A 373 -10.30 -45.05 -35.59
C LEU A 373 -9.40 -46.24 -36.00
N ALA A 374 -8.09 -46.07 -35.91
CA ALA A 374 -7.13 -47.14 -36.15
C ALA A 374 -7.28 -48.29 -35.14
N LEU A 375 -7.42 -47.97 -33.86
CA LEU A 375 -7.65 -48.95 -32.80
C LEU A 375 -8.97 -49.70 -32.96
N ASP A 376 -10.07 -48.98 -33.23
CA ASP A 376 -11.38 -49.60 -33.45
C ASP A 376 -11.33 -50.57 -34.65
N ARG A 377 -10.72 -50.16 -35.77
CA ARG A 377 -10.58 -51.00 -36.96
C ARG A 377 -9.70 -52.23 -36.72
N HIS A 378 -8.65 -52.07 -35.90
CA HIS A 378 -7.82 -53.21 -35.49
C HIS A 378 -8.62 -54.18 -34.61
N GLN A 379 -9.44 -53.68 -33.69
CA GLN A 379 -10.27 -54.48 -32.80
C GLN A 379 -11.36 -55.24 -33.58
N GLU A 380 -12.01 -54.60 -34.54
CA GLU A 380 -12.99 -55.24 -35.43
C GLU A 380 -12.37 -56.38 -36.25
N ARG A 381 -11.20 -56.14 -36.87
CA ARG A 381 -10.46 -57.18 -37.60
C ARG A 381 -10.10 -58.35 -36.69
N GLN A 382 -9.65 -58.07 -35.47
CA GLN A 382 -9.32 -59.11 -34.50
C GLN A 382 -10.55 -59.93 -34.08
N GLN A 383 -11.69 -59.28 -33.85
CA GLN A 383 -12.96 -59.98 -33.57
C GLN A 383 -13.40 -60.86 -34.74
N GLN A 384 -13.29 -60.37 -35.97
CA GLN A 384 -13.59 -61.17 -37.16
C GLN A 384 -12.67 -62.39 -37.26
N LEU A 385 -11.37 -62.24 -37.02
CA LEU A 385 -10.42 -63.36 -37.00
C LEU A 385 -10.77 -64.38 -35.92
N ILE A 386 -11.09 -63.94 -34.70
CA ILE A 386 -11.52 -64.82 -33.61
C ILE A 386 -12.79 -65.59 -34.01
N VAL A 387 -13.79 -64.92 -34.59
CA VAL A 387 -15.02 -65.58 -35.06
C VAL A 387 -14.72 -66.58 -36.19
N MET A 388 -13.79 -66.26 -37.10
CA MET A 388 -13.37 -67.20 -38.15
C MET A 388 -12.64 -68.42 -37.59
N GLU A 389 -11.78 -68.23 -36.59
CA GLU A 389 -11.08 -69.31 -35.89
C GLU A 389 -12.05 -70.21 -35.12
N GLU A 390 -13.02 -69.61 -34.42
CA GLU A 390 -14.10 -70.32 -33.73
C GLU A 390 -14.90 -71.15 -34.72
N ARG A 391 -15.34 -70.56 -35.84
CA ARG A 391 -16.09 -71.25 -36.90
C ARG A 391 -15.30 -72.40 -37.51
N ALA A 392 -14.00 -72.21 -37.75
CA ALA A 392 -13.13 -73.25 -38.27
C ALA A 392 -12.92 -74.39 -37.26
N THR A 393 -12.82 -74.06 -35.97
CA THR A 393 -12.71 -75.04 -34.88
C THR A 393 -14.00 -75.85 -34.74
N ILE A 394 -15.16 -75.17 -34.69
CA ILE A 394 -16.49 -75.83 -34.67
C ILE A 394 -16.66 -76.73 -35.90
N ALA A 395 -16.30 -76.27 -37.09
CA ALA A 395 -16.41 -77.08 -38.30
C ALA A 395 -15.54 -78.34 -38.23
N ARG A 396 -14.33 -78.24 -37.66
CA ARG A 396 -13.42 -79.38 -37.48
C ARG A 396 -13.96 -80.37 -36.45
N GLU A 397 -14.41 -79.90 -35.29
CA GLU A 397 -15.02 -80.75 -34.26
C GLU A 397 -16.31 -81.42 -34.74
N LEU A 398 -17.15 -80.66 -35.46
CA LEU A 398 -18.37 -81.20 -36.07
C LEU A 398 -18.01 -82.28 -37.09
N HIS A 399 -17.07 -82.03 -38.00
CA HIS A 399 -16.59 -82.99 -38.98
C HIS A 399 -16.07 -84.27 -38.31
N ASP A 400 -15.25 -84.16 -37.27
CA ASP A 400 -14.72 -85.31 -36.52
C ASP A 400 -15.83 -86.10 -35.82
N SER A 401 -16.80 -85.42 -35.19
CA SER A 401 -17.94 -86.06 -34.53
C SER A 401 -18.86 -86.79 -35.52
N ILE A 402 -19.12 -86.19 -36.69
CA ILE A 402 -19.92 -86.79 -37.76
C ILE A 402 -19.16 -87.99 -38.33
N ALA A 403 -17.84 -87.88 -38.56
CA ALA A 403 -17.00 -88.97 -39.05
C ALA A 403 -17.02 -90.18 -38.10
N GLN A 404 -16.90 -89.93 -36.80
CA GLN A 404 -16.95 -90.97 -35.78
C GLN A 404 -18.32 -91.66 -35.73
N SER A 405 -19.41 -90.89 -35.73
CA SER A 405 -20.77 -91.45 -35.67
C SER A 405 -21.08 -92.32 -36.90
N LEU A 406 -20.72 -91.86 -38.10
CA LEU A 406 -20.95 -92.60 -39.35
C LEU A 406 -20.02 -93.81 -39.48
N SER A 407 -18.78 -93.72 -38.99
CA SER A 407 -17.88 -94.88 -38.90
C SER A 407 -18.41 -95.95 -37.95
N CYS A 408 -18.95 -95.55 -36.80
CA CYS A 408 -19.59 -96.46 -35.86
C CYS A 408 -20.81 -97.14 -36.48
N MET A 409 -21.66 -96.36 -37.17
CA MET A 409 -22.85 -96.88 -37.84
C MET A 409 -22.50 -97.85 -38.97
N LYS A 410 -21.44 -97.56 -39.74
CA LYS A 410 -20.88 -98.48 -40.75
C LYS A 410 -20.38 -99.79 -40.12
N MET A 411 -19.70 -99.72 -38.98
CA MET A 411 -19.24 -100.92 -38.25
C MET A 411 -20.42 -101.75 -37.74
N GLN A 412 -21.45 -101.12 -37.17
CA GLN A 412 -22.68 -101.79 -36.72
C GLN A 412 -23.42 -102.48 -37.88
N VAL A 413 -23.58 -101.79 -39.02
CA VAL A 413 -24.18 -102.35 -40.24
C VAL A 413 -23.35 -103.52 -40.78
N SER A 414 -22.01 -103.43 -40.75
CA SER A 414 -21.13 -104.51 -41.15
C SER A 414 -21.23 -105.74 -40.24
N CYS A 415 -21.34 -105.54 -38.93
CA CYS A 415 -21.58 -106.63 -37.97
C CYS A 415 -22.93 -107.32 -38.20
N LEU A 416 -23.99 -106.55 -38.47
CA LEU A 416 -25.32 -107.12 -38.81
C LEU A 416 -25.29 -107.91 -40.12
N GLN A 417 -24.52 -107.47 -41.12
CA GLN A 417 -24.34 -108.22 -42.37
C GLN A 417 -23.57 -109.54 -42.18
N MET A 418 -22.60 -109.59 -41.26
CA MET A 418 -21.89 -110.83 -40.92
C MET A 418 -22.77 -111.88 -40.25
N GLN A 419 -23.87 -111.48 -39.58
CA GLN A 419 -24.86 -112.38 -38.98
C GLN A 419 -25.87 -112.97 -40.01
N GLY A 420 -25.56 -112.87 -41.30
CA GLY A 420 -26.53 -112.95 -42.39
C GLY A 420 -27.36 -114.23 -42.52
N ASP A 421 -26.97 -115.37 -41.94
CA ASP A 421 -27.67 -116.64 -42.20
C ASP A 421 -29.08 -116.76 -41.59
N VAL A 422 -29.52 -115.77 -40.80
CA VAL A 422 -30.85 -115.74 -40.15
C VAL A 422 -31.80 -114.69 -40.76
N LEU A 423 -31.32 -113.79 -41.63
CA LEU A 423 -32.12 -112.67 -42.16
C LEU A 423 -32.69 -112.94 -43.57
N PRO A 424 -33.95 -112.53 -43.85
CA PRO A 424 -34.55 -112.64 -45.18
C PRO A 424 -33.83 -111.79 -46.24
N GLU A 425 -33.84 -112.24 -47.51
CA GLU A 425 -33.09 -111.62 -48.63
C GLU A 425 -33.37 -110.12 -48.79
N SER A 426 -34.62 -109.68 -48.66
CA SER A 426 -34.99 -108.25 -48.76
C SER A 426 -34.30 -107.37 -47.70
N SER A 427 -34.01 -107.91 -46.52
CA SER A 427 -33.30 -107.18 -45.46
C SER A 427 -31.79 -107.12 -45.72
N ARG A 428 -31.23 -108.14 -46.39
CA ARG A 428 -29.82 -108.13 -46.82
C ARG A 428 -29.59 -107.10 -47.93
N GLU A 429 -30.51 -106.98 -48.88
CA GLU A 429 -30.45 -105.94 -49.92
C GLU A 429 -30.51 -104.53 -49.30
N LEU A 430 -31.45 -104.28 -48.39
CA LEU A 430 -31.59 -102.99 -47.70
C LEU A 430 -30.34 -102.63 -46.87
N LEU A 431 -29.76 -103.59 -46.13
CA LEU A 431 -28.50 -103.37 -45.40
C LEU A 431 -27.34 -103.08 -46.35
N SER A 432 -27.30 -103.71 -47.54
CA SER A 432 -26.29 -103.41 -48.56
C SER A 432 -26.47 -101.99 -49.11
N GLN A 433 -27.71 -101.55 -49.29
CA GLN A 433 -28.06 -100.23 -49.77
C GLN A 433 -27.68 -99.16 -48.74
N ILE A 434 -28.04 -99.35 -47.47
CA ILE A 434 -27.63 -98.46 -46.36
C ILE A 434 -26.11 -98.36 -46.27
N ARG A 435 -25.38 -99.47 -46.42
CA ARG A 435 -23.90 -99.44 -46.43
C ARG A 435 -23.35 -98.68 -47.63
N ASN A 436 -23.96 -98.82 -48.81
CA ASN A 436 -23.54 -98.08 -50.00
C ASN A 436 -23.81 -96.58 -49.84
N GLU A 437 -24.96 -96.18 -49.29
CA GLU A 437 -25.23 -94.77 -49.01
C GLU A 437 -24.31 -94.20 -47.91
N LEU A 438 -24.00 -94.98 -46.87
CA LEU A 438 -23.00 -94.62 -45.85
C LEU A 438 -21.58 -94.48 -46.44
N ASN A 439 -21.25 -95.23 -47.50
CA ASN A 439 -19.97 -95.09 -48.20
C ASN A 439 -19.96 -93.90 -49.17
N CYS A 440 -21.11 -93.56 -49.77
CA CYS A 440 -21.23 -92.43 -50.69
C CYS A 440 -21.35 -91.08 -49.96
N SER A 441 -21.81 -91.07 -48.70
CA SER A 441 -21.95 -89.86 -47.88
C SER A 441 -20.63 -89.32 -47.32
N TRP A 442 -19.49 -89.93 -47.65
CA TRP A 442 -18.16 -89.62 -47.10
C TRP A 442 -17.02 -89.57 -48.13
N ALA A 443 -17.33 -89.33 -49.41
CA ALA A 443 -16.34 -88.95 -50.43
C ALA A 443 -16.48 -87.45 -50.73
#